data_AF-A0A349J2U5-F1
#
_entry.id   AF-A0A349J2U5-F1
#
_cell.length_a   1.000
_cell.length_b   1.000
_cell.length_c   1.000
_cell.angle_alpha   90.00
_cell.angle_beta   90.00
_cell.angle_gamma   90.00
#
_symmetry.space_group_name_H-M   'P 1'
#
loop_
_entity.id
_entity.type
_entity.pdbx_description
1 polymer ?
#
loop_
_entity_poly.entity_id
_entity_poly.type
_entity_poly.pdbx_seq_one_letter_code
_entity_poly.pdbx_strand_id
1 'polypeptide(L)' 'PKTSVEEAMEIMTELRFRHLPVITGNTLCGIVSIGDLVNYRIHQSEMEASALKEYIATG' A
#
# COMPACT_ATOMS: atom_id res chain seq x y z
N PRO A 1 -0.99 1.71 -13.21
CA PRO A 1 -1.41 2.82 -12.30
C PRO A 1 -0.19 3.55 -11.70
N LYS A 2 -0.29 4.86 -11.46
CA LYS A 2 0.81 5.68 -10.90
C LYS A 2 0.54 6.17 -9.47
N THR A 3 -0.70 6.06 -9.00
CA THR A 3 -1.13 6.46 -7.65
C THR A 3 -0.38 5.65 -6.61
N SER A 4 0.19 6.32 -5.62
CA SER A 4 0.88 5.65 -4.52
C SER A 4 -0.12 5.02 -3.53
N VAL A 5 0.36 4.12 -2.68
CA VAL A 5 -0.46 3.55 -1.61
C VAL A 5 -0.92 4.62 -0.62
N GLU A 6 -0.06 5.61 -0.33
CA GLU A 6 -0.37 6.74 0.56
C GLU A 6 -1.53 7.56 0.00
N GLU A 7 -1.42 7.99 -1.26
CA GLU A 7 -2.46 8.76 -1.96
C GLU A 7 -3.78 7.98 -2.02
N ALA A 8 -3.74 6.67 -2.30
CA ALA A 8 -4.92 5.84 -2.34
C ALA A 8 -5.64 5.78 -0.98
N MET A 9 -4.89 5.65 0.13
CA MET A 9 -5.45 5.66 1.48
C MET A 9 -5.98 7.03 1.89
N GLU A 10 -5.31 8.11 1.49
CA GLU A 10 -5.75 9.49 1.73
C GLU A 10 -7.11 9.74 1.06
N ILE A 11 -7.22 9.43 -0.24
CA ILE A 11 -8.47 9.57 -1.00
C ILE A 11 -9.60 8.76 -0.36
N MET A 12 -9.34 7.49 0.03
CA MET A 12 -10.34 6.64 0.69
C MET A 12 -10.84 7.25 2.02
N THR A 13 -9.93 7.85 2.78
CA THR A 13 -10.22 8.46 4.09
C THR A 13 -11.02 9.74 3.92
N GLU A 14 -10.60 10.63 3.02
CA GLU A 14 -11.26 11.90 2.75
C GLU A 14 -12.68 11.71 2.21
N LEU A 15 -12.83 10.82 1.22
CA LEU A 15 -14.09 10.59 0.52
C LEU A 15 -14.96 9.51 1.18
N ARG A 16 -14.50 8.92 2.29
CA ARG A 16 -15.21 7.93 3.12
C ARG A 16 -15.69 6.69 2.36
N PHE A 17 -14.85 6.16 1.48
CA PHE A 17 -15.07 4.86 0.85
C PHE A 17 -13.90 3.92 1.12
N ARG A 18 -14.15 2.62 0.98
CA ARG A 18 -13.20 1.57 1.39
C ARG A 18 -12.61 0.78 0.24
N HIS A 19 -12.99 1.07 -1.00
CA HIS A 19 -12.55 0.35 -2.20
C HIS A 19 -12.22 1.33 -3.31
N LEU A 20 -11.12 1.09 -4.03
CA LEU A 20 -10.70 1.84 -5.19
C LEU A 20 -10.57 0.92 -6.40
N PRO A 21 -11.18 1.26 -7.55
CA PRO A 21 -10.89 0.58 -8.80
C PRO A 21 -9.48 0.94 -9.27
N VAL A 22 -8.73 -0.08 -9.68
CA VAL A 22 -7.38 0.06 -10.23
C VAL A 22 -7.49 0.06 -11.76
N ILE A 23 -7.19 1.19 -12.38
CA ILE A 23 -7.31 1.38 -13.84
C ILE A 23 -5.91 1.61 -14.44
N THR A 24 -5.65 0.99 -15.59
CA THR A 24 -4.47 1.25 -16.42
C THR A 24 -4.90 1.54 -17.85
N GLY A 25 -4.62 2.74 -18.35
CA GLY A 25 -5.18 3.22 -19.61
C GLY A 25 -6.71 3.26 -19.53
N ASN A 26 -7.37 2.50 -20.40
CA ASN A 26 -8.83 2.33 -20.42
C ASN A 26 -9.31 0.98 -19.83
N THR A 27 -8.43 0.22 -19.17
CA THR A 27 -8.74 -1.12 -18.67
C THR A 27 -8.88 -1.11 -17.15
N LEU A 28 -9.99 -1.67 -16.64
CA LEU A 28 -10.13 -1.99 -15.23
C LEU A 28 -9.30 -3.24 -14.91
N CYS A 29 -8.26 -3.07 -14.11
CA CYS A 29 -7.35 -4.14 -13.70
C CYS A 29 -7.83 -4.86 -12.43
N GLY A 30 -8.67 -4.22 -11.62
CA GLY A 30 -9.21 -4.81 -10.39
C GLY A 30 -9.73 -3.77 -9.41
N ILE A 31 -9.94 -4.21 -8.16
CA ILE A 31 -10.30 -3.37 -7.02
C ILE A 31 -9.31 -3.66 -5.89
N VAL A 32 -8.97 -2.62 -5.13
CA VAL A 32 -8.23 -2.73 -3.88
C VAL A 32 -9.06 -2.14 -2.74
N SER A 33 -9.03 -2.77 -1.57
CA SER A 33 -9.67 -2.26 -0.36
C SER A 33 -8.69 -1.50 0.53
N ILE A 34 -9.19 -0.64 1.41
CA ILE A 34 -8.35 0.03 2.42
C ILE A 34 -7.65 -1.00 3.33
N GLY A 35 -8.28 -2.16 3.57
CA GLY A 35 -7.69 -3.25 4.36
C GLY A 35 -6.46 -3.85 3.68
N ASP A 36 -6.50 -4.00 2.35
CA ASP A 36 -5.35 -4.48 1.58
C ASP A 36 -4.17 -3.50 1.68
N LEU A 37 -4.45 -2.19 1.59
CA LEU A 37 -3.43 -1.14 1.70
C LEU A 37 -2.81 -1.09 3.10
N VAL A 38 -3.62 -1.24 4.15
CA VAL A 38 -3.14 -1.33 5.54
C VAL A 38 -2.26 -2.56 5.76
N ASN A 39 -2.70 -3.73 5.30
CA ASN A 39 -1.91 -4.96 5.41
C ASN A 39 -0.57 -4.83 4.67
N TYR A 40 -0.59 -4.25 3.46
CA TYR A 40 0.63 -3.98 2.71
C TYR A 40 1.62 -3.10 3.49
N ARG A 41 1.12 -2.03 4.13
CA ARG A 41 1.94 -1.12 4.96
C ARG A 41 2.58 -1.79 6.16
N ILE A 42 1.84 -2.65 6.86
CA ILE A 42 2.36 -3.43 7.99
C ILE A 42 3.52 -4.30 7.51
N HIS A 43 3.34 -5.05 6.42
CA HIS A 43 4.39 -5.90 5.88
C HIS A 43 5.61 -5.13 5.41
N GLN A 44 5.45 -3.97 4.77
CA GLN A 44 6.60 -3.12 4.40
C GLN A 44 7.39 -2.68 5.62
N SER A 45 6.72 -2.22 6.68
CA SER A 45 7.37 -1.80 7.92
C SER A 45 8.12 -2.94 8.61
N GLU A 46 7.55 -4.14 8.62
CA GLU A 46 8.19 -5.34 9.17
C GLU A 46 9.47 -5.70 8.39
N MET A 47 9.42 -5.65 7.05
CA MET A 47 10.59 -5.93 6.20
C MET A 47 11.70 -4.89 6.42
N GLU A 48 11.38 -3.61 6.47
CA GLU A 48 12.34 -2.53 6.74
C GLU A 48 13.00 -2.72 8.11
N ALA A 49 12.20 -3.01 9.14
CA ALA A 49 12.70 -3.29 10.48
C ALA A 49 13.59 -4.54 10.52
N SER A 50 13.25 -5.58 9.76
CA SER A 50 14.07 -6.79 9.65
C SER A 50 15.41 -6.52 8.97
N ALA A 51 15.41 -5.78 7.86
CA ALA A 51 16.62 -5.45 7.12
C ALA A 51 17.61 -4.63 7.96
N LEU A 52 17.11 -3.68 8.76
CA LEU A 52 17.95 -2.90 9.68
C LEU A 52 18.57 -3.78 10.78
N LYS A 53 17.80 -4.72 11.34
CA LYS A 53 18.32 -5.67 12.34
C LYS A 53 19.41 -6.56 11.77
N GLU A 54 19.22 -7.05 10.55
CA GLU A 54 20.18 -7.90 9.86
C GLU A 54 21.49 -7.15 9.56
N TYR A 55 21.40 -5.92 9.05
CA TYR A 55 22.57 -5.08 8.77
C TYR A 55 23.46 -4.87 10.01
N ILE A 56 22.85 -4.62 11.18
CA ILE A 56 23.58 -4.48 12.46
C ILE A 56 24.15 -5.82 12.94
N ALA A 57 23.48 -6.94 12.67
CA ALA A 57 23.93 -8.26 13.13
C ALA A 57 25.07 -8.85 12.29
N THR A 58 25.19 -8.46 11.02
CA THR A 58 26.24 -8.92 10.10
C THR A 58 27.41 -7.96 9.92
N GLY A 59 27.31 -6.73 10.45
CA GLY A 59 28.39 -5.73 10.47
C GLY A 59 29.20 -5.80 11.75
#